data_AF-A0A966PVD2-F1
#
_entry.id   AF-A0A966PVD2-F1
#
_cell.length_a   1.000
_cell.length_b   1.000
_cell.length_c   1.000
_cell.angle_alpha   90.00
_cell.angle_beta   90.00
_cell.angle_gamma   90.00
#
_symmetry.space_group_name_H-M   'P 1'
#
loop_
_entity.id
_entity.type
_entity.pdbx_description
1 polymer ?
#
loop_
_entity_poly.entity_id
_entity_poly.type
_entity_poly.pdbx_seq_one_letter_code
_entity_poly.pdbx_strand_id
1 'polypeptide(L)'
;MADLSNASNDLFFKLRNRFPKIRLGDENGVTTIDPEAARFFNFRYVDKQSERDYGEVTCSLIDGNSMKVFFDNAITERMLPEDKDYWYRFLRELRRYAKSHMLNFDVRDISKDVLSRRDYEFLAKTNPEKKKMKESLEESRVLWQRKGKVSEGNLNNVCIHVVHNERMLENPNNRLLKVDRIFLVNESGEKFLLPFKSVSGAKAMANHVSRGGNPYDSNGQIISRAVSEMRNLGRFASATRTRTFEAAEANNVIRAAQTVKENLKRHLNRLSNNSRSFNESLEALAEFLGEQVNDVTEVKAWFTQQTYNENLDNYLASAAGAYKKLRENTLNKLDEVSDSVKNKILNPKFKLLLKAD
;
A
#
# COMPACT_ATOMS: atom_id res chain seq x y z
N MET A 1 5.89 -0.68 21.15
CA MET A 1 6.85 0.39 20.80
C MET A 1 8.23 -0.15 21.16
N ALA A 2 9.28 0.12 20.37
CA ALA A 2 10.62 -0.27 20.77
C ALA A 2 10.98 0.48 22.06
N ASP A 3 11.41 -0.24 23.11
CA ASP A 3 11.93 0.40 24.33
C ASP A 3 13.24 1.10 23.99
N LEU A 4 13.11 2.37 23.64
CA LEU A 4 14.20 3.20 23.14
C LEU A 4 15.26 3.45 24.21
N SER A 5 14.93 3.27 25.49
CA SER A 5 15.88 3.32 26.62
C SER A 5 16.78 2.09 26.65
N ASN A 6 16.20 0.89 26.49
CA ASN A 6 16.97 -0.36 26.41
C ASN A 6 17.87 -0.40 25.17
N ALA A 7 17.34 0.05 24.01
CA ALA A 7 18.12 0.18 22.78
C ALA A 7 19.20 1.27 22.85
N SER A 8 19.08 2.25 23.75
CA SER A 8 20.12 3.25 23.94
C SER A 8 21.26 2.69 24.81
N ASN A 9 20.89 2.03 25.90
CA ASN A 9 21.83 1.47 26.87
C ASN A 9 22.67 0.32 26.26
N ASP A 10 22.02 -0.60 25.52
CA ASP A 10 22.72 -1.70 24.86
C ASP A 10 23.67 -1.20 23.75
N LEU A 11 23.27 -0.16 23.01
CA LEU A 11 24.12 0.45 22.00
C LEU A 11 25.35 1.12 22.63
N PHE A 12 25.16 1.79 23.77
CA PHE A 12 26.25 2.39 24.54
C PHE A 12 27.30 1.35 24.94
N PHE A 13 26.90 0.23 25.57
CA PHE A 13 27.83 -0.81 25.98
C PHE A 13 28.56 -1.44 24.80
N LYS A 14 27.84 -1.68 23.70
CA LYS A 14 28.44 -2.23 22.47
C LYS A 14 29.49 -1.32 21.87
N LEU A 15 29.22 -0.01 21.83
CA LEU A 15 30.17 0.98 21.32
C LEU A 15 31.32 1.20 22.30
N ARG A 16 31.07 1.27 23.61
CA ARG A 16 32.09 1.52 24.65
C ARG A 16 33.15 0.42 24.71
N ASN A 17 32.75 -0.83 24.47
CA ASN A 17 33.68 -1.97 24.38
C ASN A 17 34.64 -1.89 23.18
N ARG A 18 34.31 -1.09 22.15
CA ARG A 18 35.11 -0.95 20.94
C ARG A 18 35.80 0.42 20.85
N PHE A 19 35.18 1.47 21.37
CA PHE A 19 35.66 2.86 21.28
C PHE A 19 35.66 3.49 22.69
N PRO A 20 36.83 3.82 23.28
CA PRO A 20 36.91 4.32 24.64
C PRO A 20 36.44 5.78 24.80
N LYS A 21 36.43 6.56 23.71
CA LYS A 21 35.98 7.96 23.69
C LYS A 21 34.67 8.07 22.93
N ILE A 22 33.56 8.10 23.66
CA ILE A 22 32.20 8.28 23.11
C ILE A 22 31.58 9.52 23.74
N ARG A 23 30.95 10.36 22.93
CA ARG A 23 30.13 11.49 23.36
C ARG A 23 28.67 11.16 23.14
N LEU A 24 27.86 11.34 24.17
CA LEU A 24 26.41 11.10 24.13
C LEU A 24 25.66 12.42 24.06
N GLY A 25 24.59 12.47 23.27
CA GLY A 25 23.67 13.61 23.20
C GLY A 25 22.23 13.15 23.42
N ASP A 26 21.42 13.97 24.10
CA ASP A 26 19.98 13.74 24.29
C ASP A 26 19.16 14.04 23.02
N GLU A 27 17.83 13.97 23.11
CA GLU A 27 16.90 14.29 22.01
C GLU A 27 17.05 15.74 21.47
N ASN A 28 17.57 16.65 22.30
CA ASN A 28 17.79 18.06 21.96
C ASN A 28 19.23 18.36 21.53
N GLY A 29 20.10 17.34 21.45
CA GLY A 29 21.51 17.49 21.08
C GLY A 29 22.40 18.06 22.20
N VAL A 30 21.95 18.03 23.45
CA VAL A 30 22.73 18.41 24.63
C VAL A 30 23.56 17.22 25.11
N THR A 31 24.85 17.47 25.36
CA THR A 31 25.77 16.44 25.87
C THR A 31 25.24 15.87 27.18
N THR A 32 25.04 14.55 27.23
CA THR A 32 24.45 13.84 28.37
C THR A 32 25.41 12.77 28.86
N ILE A 33 25.37 12.44 30.14
CA ILE A 33 26.20 11.38 30.76
C ILE A 33 25.39 10.08 30.89
N ASP A 34 24.06 10.19 30.94
CA ASP A 34 23.13 9.07 31.05
C ASP A 34 22.98 8.31 29.72
N PRO A 35 23.34 7.02 29.66
CA PRO A 35 23.16 6.18 28.48
C PRO A 35 21.69 5.96 28.09
N GLU A 36 20.76 5.94 29.03
CA GLU A 36 19.34 5.61 28.72
C GLU A 36 18.62 6.75 28.01
N ALA A 37 18.98 7.99 28.36
CA ALA A 37 18.47 9.21 27.74
C ALA A 37 19.18 9.59 26.41
N ALA A 38 20.27 8.89 26.05
CA ALA A 38 21.02 9.20 24.86
C ALA A 38 20.23 8.91 23.56
N ARG A 39 20.32 9.81 22.60
CA ARG A 39 19.76 9.68 21.25
C ARG A 39 20.81 9.83 20.17
N PHE A 40 21.95 10.44 20.50
CA PHE A 40 23.11 10.56 19.64
C PHE A 40 24.35 9.95 20.28
N PHE A 41 25.11 9.22 19.48
CA PHE A 41 26.38 8.63 19.87
C PHE A 41 27.41 9.07 18.85
N ASN A 42 28.29 9.98 19.24
CA ASN A 42 29.45 10.35 18.43
C ASN A 42 30.67 9.61 18.99
N PHE A 43 31.35 8.89 18.11
CA PHE A 43 32.61 8.23 18.43
C PHE A 43 33.53 8.27 17.23
N ARG A 44 34.81 8.17 17.51
CA ARG A 44 35.86 8.13 16.49
C ARG A 44 36.17 6.69 16.12
N TYR A 45 36.11 6.36 14.84
CA TYR A 45 36.36 5.02 14.34
C TYR A 45 37.87 4.78 14.22
N VAL A 46 38.40 4.00 15.15
CA VAL A 46 39.78 3.52 15.14
C VAL A 46 39.75 2.01 14.87
N ASP A 47 40.52 1.55 13.89
CA ASP A 47 40.62 0.12 13.61
C ASP A 47 41.54 -0.56 14.64
N LYS A 48 41.14 -1.77 15.08
CA LYS A 48 41.83 -2.53 16.14
C LYS A 48 43.17 -3.10 15.70
N GLN A 49 43.39 -3.31 14.40
CA GLN A 49 44.63 -3.90 13.88
C GLN A 49 45.63 -2.84 13.41
N SER A 50 45.13 -1.79 12.76
CA SER A 50 45.98 -0.76 12.12
C SER A 50 46.27 0.44 13.04
N GLU A 51 45.59 0.56 14.19
CA GLU A 51 45.61 1.73 15.10
C GLU A 51 45.38 3.10 14.40
N ARG A 52 44.89 3.08 13.17
CA ARG A 52 44.63 4.27 12.36
C ARG A 52 43.25 4.83 12.67
N ASP A 53 43.23 6.15 12.81
CA ASP A 53 42.03 6.95 12.98
C ASP A 53 41.45 7.26 11.59
N TYR A 54 40.26 6.74 11.31
CA TYR A 54 39.60 6.94 10.03
C TYR A 54 38.57 8.07 10.04
N GLY A 55 38.21 8.61 11.21
CA GLY A 55 37.28 9.75 11.32
C GLY A 55 36.14 9.55 12.33
N GLU A 56 35.22 10.51 12.39
CA GLU A 56 34.10 10.51 13.32
C GLU A 56 32.85 9.85 12.71
N VAL A 57 32.17 9.03 13.52
CA VAL A 57 30.93 8.34 13.17
C VAL A 57 29.87 8.74 14.18
N THR A 58 28.70 9.14 13.69
CA THR A 58 27.57 9.53 14.53
C THR A 58 26.40 8.56 14.32
N CYS A 59 25.99 7.86 15.37
CA CYS A 59 24.78 7.05 15.38
C CYS A 59 23.62 7.83 16.01
N SER A 60 22.44 7.81 15.40
CA SER A 60 21.24 8.49 15.85
C SER A 60 20.06 7.53 16.00
N LEU A 61 19.31 7.67 17.11
CA LEU A 61 18.14 6.86 17.49
C LEU A 61 16.83 7.68 17.59
N ILE A 62 16.79 8.91 17.07
CA ILE A 62 15.68 9.87 17.29
C ILE A 62 14.31 9.37 16.78
N ASP A 63 14.30 8.62 15.68
CA ASP A 63 13.05 8.36 14.95
C ASP A 63 12.16 7.29 15.61
N GLY A 64 12.53 6.76 16.78
CA GLY A 64 11.76 5.77 17.56
C GLY A 64 11.62 4.39 16.91
N ASN A 65 11.86 4.33 15.59
CA ASN A 65 11.68 3.17 14.74
C ASN A 65 12.84 3.01 13.73
N SER A 66 13.85 3.88 13.77
CA SER A 66 15.03 3.75 12.90
C SER A 66 16.31 4.26 13.56
N MET A 67 17.38 3.48 13.41
CA MET A 67 18.75 3.83 13.70
C MET A 67 19.44 4.34 12.43
N LYS A 68 20.03 5.53 12.50
CA LYS A 68 20.77 6.16 11.39
C LYS A 68 22.25 6.25 11.74
N VAL A 69 23.11 5.84 10.83
CA VAL A 69 24.57 5.97 10.97
C VAL A 69 25.07 7.00 9.97
N PHE A 70 25.75 8.02 10.47
CA PHE A 70 26.37 9.08 9.71
C PHE A 70 27.89 8.94 9.76
N PHE A 71 28.52 8.97 8.59
CA PHE A 71 29.98 9.01 8.47
C PHE A 71 30.38 9.87 7.26
N ASP A 72 31.64 10.31 7.24
CA ASP A 72 32.20 11.07 6.12
C ASP A 72 32.72 10.14 5.00
N ASN A 73 32.55 10.53 3.74
CA ASN A 73 33.05 9.75 2.60
C ASN A 73 34.58 9.57 2.65
N ALA A 74 35.28 10.55 3.24
CA ALA A 74 36.72 10.48 3.46
C ALA A 74 37.17 9.26 4.28
N ILE A 75 36.28 8.69 5.11
CA ILE A 75 36.53 7.45 5.86
C ILE A 75 36.77 6.29 4.88
N THR A 76 35.90 6.12 3.89
CA THR A 76 35.97 5.00 2.93
C THR A 76 37.04 5.16 1.86
N GLU A 77 37.44 6.40 1.56
CA GLU A 77 38.49 6.71 0.58
C GLU A 77 39.90 6.52 1.13
N ARG A 78 40.10 6.76 2.44
CA ARG A 78 41.40 6.62 3.12
C ARG A 78 41.70 5.20 3.62
N MET A 79 40.73 4.27 3.55
CA MET A 79 40.86 2.89 4.00
C MET A 79 41.55 1.99 2.97
N LEU A 80 42.48 1.15 3.44
CA LEU A 80 43.02 0.05 2.64
C LEU A 80 41.93 -1.02 2.40
N PRO A 81 42.06 -1.86 1.36
CA PRO A 81 41.07 -2.91 1.06
C PRO A 81 40.76 -3.84 2.24
N GLU A 82 41.75 -4.11 3.10
CA GLU A 82 41.60 -4.94 4.31
C GLU A 82 40.79 -4.21 5.40
N ASP A 83 41.07 -2.92 5.64
CA ASP A 83 40.35 -2.09 6.61
C ASP A 83 38.88 -1.86 6.19
N LYS A 84 38.60 -1.83 4.88
CA LYS A 84 37.23 -1.73 4.34
C LYS A 84 36.37 -2.92 4.74
N ASP A 85 36.95 -4.11 4.78
CA ASP A 85 36.22 -5.33 5.15
C ASP A 85 35.81 -5.31 6.63
N TYR A 86 36.68 -4.79 7.50
CA TYR A 86 36.36 -4.56 8.92
C TYR A 86 35.28 -3.50 9.10
N TRP A 87 35.32 -2.42 8.32
CA TRP A 87 34.30 -1.39 8.30
C TRP A 87 32.93 -1.92 7.89
N TYR A 88 32.85 -2.68 6.78
CA TYR A 88 31.60 -3.28 6.34
C TYR A 88 31.06 -4.33 7.33
N ARG A 89 31.95 -5.07 7.99
CA ARG A 89 31.57 -5.98 9.08
C ARG A 89 30.97 -5.22 10.27
N PHE A 90 31.55 -4.07 10.64
CA PHE A 90 31.00 -3.21 11.68
C PHE A 90 29.61 -2.67 11.31
N LEU A 91 29.42 -2.17 10.09
CA LEU A 91 28.10 -1.73 9.62
C LEU A 91 27.07 -2.88 9.63
N ARG A 92 27.49 -4.10 9.29
CA ARG A 92 26.65 -5.31 9.36
C ARG A 92 26.27 -5.65 10.80
N GLU A 93 27.17 -5.46 11.76
CA GLU A 93 26.91 -5.65 13.19
C GLU A 93 25.93 -4.61 13.75
N LEU A 94 26.01 -3.35 13.31
CA LEU A 94 25.03 -2.31 13.67
C LEU A 94 23.67 -2.59 13.04
N ARG A 95 23.62 -3.10 11.80
CA ARG A 95 22.38 -3.52 11.15
C ARG A 95 21.68 -4.67 11.87
N ARG A 96 22.44 -5.68 12.31
CA ARG A 96 21.89 -6.80 13.10
C ARG A 96 21.34 -6.31 14.44
N TYR A 97 22.03 -5.35 15.06
CA TYR A 97 21.60 -4.70 16.29
C TYR A 97 20.29 -3.92 16.12
N ALA A 98 20.19 -3.07 15.09
CA ALA A 98 18.95 -2.37 14.79
C ALA A 98 17.79 -3.36 14.61
N LYS A 99 18.02 -4.46 13.88
CA LYS A 99 17.01 -5.51 13.67
C LYS A 99 16.58 -6.22 14.97
N SER A 100 17.48 -6.47 15.91
CA SER A 100 17.12 -7.10 17.20
C SER A 100 16.26 -6.21 18.08
N HIS A 101 16.42 -4.88 17.97
CA HIS A 101 15.59 -3.91 18.69
C HIS A 101 14.39 -3.40 17.88
N MET A 102 14.02 -4.09 16.79
CA MET A 102 12.92 -3.71 15.87
C MET A 102 13.07 -2.30 15.26
N LEU A 103 14.31 -1.83 15.10
CA LEU A 103 14.63 -0.56 14.44
C LEU A 103 15.02 -0.81 12.98
N ASN A 104 14.57 0.08 12.10
CA ASN A 104 15.08 0.17 10.73
C ASN A 104 16.52 0.71 10.73
N PHE A 105 17.35 0.25 9.81
CA PHE A 105 18.75 0.66 9.71
C PHE A 105 18.99 1.44 8.42
N ASP A 106 19.46 2.68 8.54
CA ASP A 106 19.78 3.54 7.40
C ASP A 106 21.20 4.12 7.56
N VAL A 107 21.92 4.22 6.45
CA VAL A 107 23.30 4.69 6.39
C VAL A 107 23.31 5.93 5.51
N ARG A 108 23.88 7.02 6.01
CA ARG A 108 23.83 8.32 5.35
C ARG A 108 25.21 8.97 5.35
N ASP A 109 25.64 9.39 4.17
CA ASP A 109 26.91 10.07 4.00
C ASP A 109 26.71 11.58 4.28
N ILE A 110 27.56 12.17 5.12
CA ILE A 110 27.57 13.62 5.38
C ILE A 110 29.00 14.13 5.24
N SER A 111 29.19 15.16 4.41
CA SER A 111 30.49 15.80 4.12
C SER A 111 30.98 16.75 5.22
N LYS A 112 30.75 16.45 6.50
CA LYS A 112 31.15 17.29 7.65
C LYS A 112 31.57 16.45 8.85
N ASP A 113 32.73 16.79 9.42
CA ASP A 113 33.37 16.11 10.56
C ASP A 113 32.61 16.22 11.88
N VAL A 114 31.83 17.29 12.10
CA VAL A 114 31.07 17.49 13.35
C VAL A 114 29.69 18.07 13.01
N LEU A 115 28.63 17.33 13.36
CA LEU A 115 27.27 17.88 13.33
C LEU A 115 27.10 18.87 14.50
N SER A 116 26.82 20.13 14.16
CA SER A 116 26.51 21.17 15.13
C SER A 116 25.05 21.05 15.61
N ARG A 117 24.71 21.69 16.73
CA ARG A 117 23.34 21.82 17.26
C ARG A 117 22.32 22.19 16.18
N ARG A 118 22.67 23.12 15.29
CA ARG A 118 21.81 23.54 14.16
C ARG A 118 21.59 22.43 13.13
N ASP A 119 22.58 21.57 12.92
CA ASP A 119 22.49 20.46 11.97
C ASP A 119 21.63 19.32 12.54
N TYR A 120 21.68 19.07 13.85
CA TYR A 120 20.76 18.16 14.54
C TYR A 120 19.30 18.65 14.47
N GLU A 121 19.08 19.93 14.75
CA GLU A 121 17.75 20.55 14.61
C GLU A 121 17.25 20.50 13.16
N PHE A 122 18.14 20.65 12.17
CA PHE A 122 17.81 20.55 10.76
C PHE A 122 17.46 19.10 10.35
N LEU A 123 18.22 18.10 10.79
CA LEU A 123 17.95 16.68 10.49
C LEU A 123 16.67 16.16 11.15
N ALA A 124 16.39 16.58 12.38
CA ALA A 124 15.12 16.28 13.05
C ALA A 124 13.91 16.85 12.28
N LYS A 125 14.09 18.00 11.61
CA LYS A 125 13.06 18.67 10.80
C LYS A 125 12.99 18.15 9.35
N THR A 126 14.10 17.71 8.76
CA THR A 126 14.21 17.34 7.32
C THR A 126 14.06 15.85 7.04
N ASN A 127 13.57 15.04 7.97
CA ASN A 127 13.20 13.67 7.65
C ASN A 127 12.07 13.67 6.59
N PRO A 128 12.31 13.23 5.33
CA PRO A 128 11.39 13.43 4.22
C PRO A 128 10.05 12.69 4.40
N GLU A 129 10.03 11.60 5.16
CA GLU A 129 8.81 10.88 5.52
C GLU A 129 7.97 11.67 6.53
N LYS A 130 8.61 12.25 7.55
CA LYS A 130 7.94 13.17 8.48
C LYS A 130 7.55 14.48 7.82
N LYS A 131 8.29 14.98 6.82
CA LYS A 131 7.94 16.21 6.09
C LYS A 131 6.73 15.99 5.18
N LYS A 132 6.68 14.90 4.40
CA LYS A 132 5.48 14.56 3.60
C LYS A 132 4.26 14.26 4.48
N MET A 133 4.45 13.58 5.60
CA MET A 133 3.35 13.29 6.52
C MET A 133 2.92 14.51 7.33
N LYS A 134 3.85 15.35 7.81
CA LYS A 134 3.55 16.61 8.51
C LYS A 134 2.97 17.66 7.58
N GLU A 135 3.47 17.85 6.36
CA GLU A 135 2.89 18.80 5.40
C GLU A 135 1.48 18.38 5.00
N SER A 136 1.24 17.08 4.74
CA SER A 136 -0.11 16.55 4.52
C SER A 136 -1.03 16.70 5.77
N LEU A 137 -0.47 16.56 6.97
CA LEU A 137 -1.18 16.73 8.25
C LEU A 137 -1.37 18.21 8.64
N GLU A 138 -0.48 19.12 8.23
CA GLU A 138 -0.54 20.56 8.51
C GLU A 138 -1.46 21.26 7.53
N GLU A 139 -1.43 20.92 6.23
CA GLU A 139 -2.46 21.32 5.26
C GLU A 139 -3.86 20.84 5.68
N SER A 140 -3.95 19.70 6.39
CA SER A 140 -5.20 19.20 6.98
C SER A 140 -5.43 19.61 8.44
N ARG A 141 -4.57 20.44 9.04
CA ARG A 141 -4.84 21.14 10.30
C ARG A 141 -5.32 22.56 10.07
N VAL A 142 -4.74 23.25 9.07
CA VAL A 142 -5.04 24.65 8.77
C VAL A 142 -6.43 24.81 8.14
N LEU A 143 -6.95 23.77 7.46
CA LEU A 143 -8.26 23.88 6.83
C LEU A 143 -9.46 23.63 7.75
N TRP A 144 -9.34 22.90 8.87
CA TRP A 144 -10.55 22.34 9.53
C TRP A 144 -10.83 22.88 10.93
N GLN A 145 -11.86 23.74 11.07
CA GLN A 145 -12.37 24.15 12.39
C GLN A 145 -13.18 23.03 13.05
N ARG A 146 -12.98 22.81 14.36
CA ARG A 146 -13.50 21.64 15.11
C ARG A 146 -14.83 21.97 15.79
N LYS A 147 -15.93 21.36 15.35
CA LYS A 147 -17.22 21.35 16.08
C LYS A 147 -17.78 19.92 16.18
N GLY A 148 -17.29 19.15 17.14
CA GLY A 148 -17.86 17.83 17.48
C GLY A 148 -17.72 16.77 16.38
N LYS A 149 -18.81 16.47 15.67
CA LYS A 149 -18.87 15.51 14.56
C LYS A 149 -18.68 16.16 13.17
N VAL A 150 -18.49 17.47 13.12
CA VAL A 150 -18.37 18.22 11.87
C VAL A 150 -16.98 18.83 11.77
N SER A 151 -16.40 18.72 10.58
CA SER A 151 -15.18 19.42 10.18
C SER A 151 -15.53 20.36 9.03
N GLU A 152 -15.17 21.63 9.14
CA GLU A 152 -15.45 22.65 8.12
C GLU A 152 -14.14 23.19 7.59
N GLY A 153 -13.96 23.25 6.28
CA GLY A 153 -12.76 23.81 5.70
C GLY A 153 -12.96 24.55 4.40
N ASN A 154 -12.34 25.71 4.33
CA ASN A 154 -12.52 26.66 3.24
C ASN A 154 -11.48 26.41 2.17
N LEU A 155 -11.92 26.27 0.93
CA LEU A 155 -11.06 26.21 -0.24
C LEU A 155 -11.51 27.31 -1.21
N ASN A 156 -10.67 28.33 -1.35
CA ASN A 156 -11.01 29.55 -2.08
C ASN A 156 -12.34 30.13 -1.56
N ASN A 157 -13.34 30.12 -2.42
CA ASN A 157 -14.66 30.72 -2.24
C ASN A 157 -15.74 29.69 -1.82
N VAL A 158 -15.34 28.44 -1.58
CA VAL A 158 -16.24 27.33 -1.25
C VAL A 158 -15.89 26.75 0.10
N CYS A 159 -16.88 26.59 0.98
CA CYS A 159 -16.71 25.88 2.25
C CYS A 159 -17.08 24.40 2.10
N ILE A 160 -16.16 23.52 2.47
CA ILE A 160 -16.37 22.08 2.53
C ILE A 160 -16.82 21.73 3.95
N HIS A 161 -18.05 21.25 4.11
CA HIS A 161 -18.55 20.73 5.37
C HIS A 161 -18.54 19.20 5.35
N VAL A 162 -17.74 18.60 6.22
CA VAL A 162 -17.62 17.14 6.35
C VAL A 162 -18.29 16.69 7.65
N VAL A 163 -19.28 15.82 7.52
CA VAL A 163 -19.94 15.17 8.65
C VAL A 163 -19.31 13.80 8.87
N HIS A 164 -18.90 13.51 10.10
CA HIS A 164 -18.27 12.26 10.51
C HIS A 164 -19.24 11.37 11.30
N ASN A 165 -19.02 10.05 11.25
CA ASN A 165 -19.81 9.08 12.01
C ASN A 165 -19.59 9.24 13.54
N GLU A 166 -18.33 9.45 13.92
CA GLU A 166 -17.87 9.51 15.30
C GLU A 166 -17.39 10.91 15.69
N ARG A 167 -17.32 11.16 17.00
CA ARG A 167 -16.75 12.41 17.52
C ARG A 167 -15.24 12.44 17.28
N MET A 168 -14.75 13.58 16.82
CA MET A 168 -13.36 13.78 16.39
C MET A 168 -12.39 13.98 17.55
N LEU A 169 -12.62 13.32 18.70
CA LEU A 169 -11.94 13.63 19.96
C LEU A 169 -10.53 13.03 20.07
N GLU A 170 -10.27 11.86 19.47
CA GLU A 170 -9.07 11.07 19.81
C GLU A 170 -8.01 10.92 18.72
N ASN A 171 -8.36 10.92 17.42
CA ASN A 171 -7.38 10.66 16.35
C ASN A 171 -7.57 11.59 15.14
N PRO A 172 -6.50 12.29 14.66
CA PRO A 172 -6.59 13.13 13.46
C PRO A 172 -6.90 12.31 12.20
N ASN A 173 -6.45 11.04 12.13
CA ASN A 173 -6.74 10.15 11.00
C ASN A 173 -8.24 9.82 10.82
N ASN A 174 -9.04 9.92 11.90
CA ASN A 174 -10.48 9.70 11.79
C ASN A 174 -11.14 10.75 10.87
N ARG A 175 -10.50 11.92 10.65
CA ARG A 175 -11.00 13.00 9.78
C ARG A 175 -11.08 12.60 8.31
N LEU A 176 -10.21 11.68 7.90
CA LEU A 176 -10.14 11.24 6.51
C LEU A 176 -10.90 9.92 6.31
N LEU A 177 -10.99 9.09 7.35
CA LEU A 177 -11.50 7.72 7.23
C LEU A 177 -12.98 7.58 7.60
N LYS A 178 -13.46 8.27 8.66
CA LYS A 178 -14.82 8.09 9.20
C LYS A 178 -15.79 9.18 8.71
N VAL A 179 -15.84 9.38 7.40
CA VAL A 179 -16.74 10.37 6.76
C VAL A 179 -18.11 9.73 6.52
N ASP A 180 -19.18 10.41 6.95
CA ASP A 180 -20.55 10.06 6.60
C ASP A 180 -21.00 10.77 5.33
N ARG A 181 -20.97 12.10 5.33
CA ARG A 181 -21.50 12.96 4.27
C ARG A 181 -20.61 14.18 4.09
N ILE A 182 -20.52 14.67 2.86
CA ILE A 182 -19.77 15.88 2.52
C ILE A 182 -20.70 16.84 1.80
N PHE A 183 -20.74 18.09 2.27
CA PHE A 183 -21.46 19.18 1.66
C PHE A 183 -20.48 20.24 1.16
N LEU A 184 -20.81 20.86 0.03
CA LEU A 184 -20.14 22.06 -0.46
C LEU A 184 -21.08 23.24 -0.31
N VAL A 185 -20.58 24.34 0.27
CA VAL A 185 -21.28 25.62 0.39
C VAL A 185 -20.61 26.60 -0.55
N ASN A 186 -21.35 27.12 -1.52
CA ASN A 186 -20.83 28.18 -2.40
C ASN A 186 -20.90 29.57 -1.71
N GLU A 187 -20.39 30.60 -2.38
CA GLU A 187 -20.45 31.99 -1.89
C GLU A 187 -21.89 32.49 -1.70
N SER A 188 -22.81 32.03 -2.53
CA SER A 188 -24.24 32.36 -2.45
C SER A 188 -24.95 31.69 -1.27
N GLY A 189 -24.28 30.78 -0.55
CA GLY A 189 -24.83 30.04 0.59
C GLY A 189 -25.59 28.76 0.23
N GLU A 190 -25.63 28.37 -1.05
CA GLU A 190 -26.22 27.11 -1.51
C GLU A 190 -25.41 25.92 -1.04
N LYS A 191 -26.11 24.90 -0.53
CA LYS A 191 -25.53 23.67 0.03
C LYS A 191 -25.74 22.50 -0.92
N PHE A 192 -24.67 21.99 -1.50
CA PHE A 192 -24.68 20.83 -2.37
C PHE A 192 -24.20 19.57 -1.64
N LEU A 193 -24.95 18.48 -1.71
CA LEU A 193 -24.55 17.17 -1.17
C LEU A 193 -23.76 16.40 -2.24
N LEU A 194 -22.54 15.97 -1.91
CA LEU A 194 -21.74 15.15 -2.82
C LEU A 194 -22.20 13.68 -2.83
N PRO A 195 -22.16 13.01 -4.00
CA PRO A 195 -22.55 11.60 -4.13
C PRO A 195 -21.51 10.61 -3.57
N PHE A 196 -20.36 11.10 -3.10
CA PHE A 196 -19.26 10.30 -2.58
C PHE A 196 -18.73 10.83 -1.24
N LYS A 197 -18.00 9.99 -0.51
CA LYS A 197 -17.48 10.27 0.84
C LYS A 197 -15.97 10.57 0.87
N SER A 198 -15.35 10.85 -0.29
CA SER A 198 -13.92 11.12 -0.42
C SER A 198 -13.59 12.60 -0.22
N VAL A 199 -12.72 12.91 0.74
CA VAL A 199 -12.27 14.29 1.02
C VAL A 199 -11.41 14.84 -0.13
N SER A 200 -10.54 14.03 -0.74
CA SER A 200 -9.73 14.48 -1.89
C SER A 200 -10.59 14.81 -3.11
N GLY A 201 -11.61 13.97 -3.37
CA GLY A 201 -12.62 14.23 -4.41
C GLY A 201 -13.44 15.48 -4.10
N ALA A 202 -13.75 15.72 -2.83
CA ALA A 202 -14.51 16.91 -2.42
C ALA A 202 -13.70 18.19 -2.62
N LYS A 203 -12.38 18.17 -2.39
CA LYS A 203 -11.49 19.30 -2.72
C LYS A 203 -11.44 19.58 -4.23
N ALA A 204 -11.32 18.54 -5.05
CA ALA A 204 -11.36 18.68 -6.51
C ALA A 204 -12.70 19.29 -6.98
N MET A 205 -13.82 18.83 -6.40
CA MET A 205 -15.14 19.39 -6.67
C MET A 205 -15.29 20.82 -6.15
N ALA A 206 -14.76 21.14 -4.97
CA ALA A 206 -14.78 22.50 -4.45
C ALA A 206 -14.03 23.49 -5.36
N ASN A 207 -12.90 23.06 -5.95
CA ASN A 207 -12.22 23.85 -6.97
C ASN A 207 -13.08 24.07 -8.23
N HIS A 208 -13.83 23.05 -8.67
CA HIS A 208 -14.79 23.19 -9.78
C HIS A 208 -15.85 24.24 -9.45
N VAL A 209 -16.49 24.13 -8.28
CA VAL A 209 -17.53 25.05 -7.82
C VAL A 209 -16.99 26.46 -7.61
N SER A 210 -15.76 26.62 -7.14
CA SER A 210 -15.14 27.93 -6.97
C SER A 210 -14.93 28.70 -8.29
N ARG A 211 -15.03 28.01 -9.44
CA ARG A 211 -14.97 28.62 -10.79
C ARG A 211 -16.35 28.87 -11.40
N GLY A 212 -17.41 28.74 -10.61
CA GLY A 212 -18.79 28.88 -11.08
C GLY A 212 -19.40 27.60 -11.64
N GLY A 213 -18.74 26.44 -11.46
CA GLY A 213 -19.32 25.13 -11.77
C GLY A 213 -20.33 24.66 -10.73
N ASN A 214 -21.08 23.62 -11.05
CA ASN A 214 -22.02 22.95 -10.14
C ASN A 214 -21.62 21.48 -9.98
N PRO A 215 -21.71 20.86 -8.77
CA PRO A 215 -21.39 19.43 -8.62
C PRO A 215 -22.18 18.48 -9.52
N TYR A 216 -23.34 18.91 -10.03
CA TYR A 216 -24.21 18.11 -10.90
C TYR A 216 -24.07 18.42 -12.40
N ASP A 217 -23.22 19.37 -12.79
CA ASP A 217 -22.95 19.65 -14.20
C ASP A 217 -22.11 18.54 -14.86
N SER A 218 -21.88 18.64 -16.17
CA SER A 218 -21.09 17.65 -16.93
C SER A 218 -19.69 17.43 -16.33
N ASN A 219 -19.03 18.50 -15.89
CA ASN A 219 -17.67 18.45 -15.36
C ASN A 219 -17.64 17.87 -13.92
N GLY A 220 -18.64 18.20 -13.11
CA GLY A 220 -18.87 17.61 -11.79
C GLY A 220 -19.22 16.12 -11.86
N GLN A 221 -19.98 15.72 -12.87
CA GLN A 221 -20.25 14.30 -13.13
C GLN A 221 -18.98 13.54 -13.49
N ILE A 222 -18.08 14.12 -14.28
CA ILE A 222 -16.76 13.55 -14.59
C ILE A 222 -15.95 13.32 -13.30
N ILE A 223 -15.87 14.31 -12.41
CA ILE A 223 -15.17 14.18 -11.11
C ILE A 223 -15.84 13.09 -10.25
N SER A 224 -17.18 13.10 -10.17
CA SER A 224 -17.92 12.12 -9.36
C SER A 224 -17.75 10.70 -9.88
N ARG A 225 -17.71 10.52 -11.20
CA ARG A 225 -17.42 9.25 -11.86
C ARG A 225 -16.00 8.79 -11.57
N ALA A 226 -15.00 9.66 -11.71
CA ALA A 226 -13.61 9.33 -11.38
C ALA A 226 -13.44 8.86 -9.92
N VAL A 227 -14.11 9.54 -8.97
CA VAL A 227 -14.06 9.16 -7.55
C VAL A 227 -14.76 7.81 -7.31
N SER A 228 -15.88 7.56 -7.99
CA SER A 228 -16.61 6.28 -7.89
C SER A 228 -15.80 5.13 -8.48
N GLU A 229 -15.16 5.34 -9.63
CA GLU A 229 -14.31 4.37 -10.30
C GLU A 229 -13.07 4.02 -9.44
N MET A 230 -12.39 5.03 -8.92
CA MET A 230 -11.28 4.84 -7.98
C MET A 230 -11.69 4.02 -6.75
N ARG A 231 -12.92 4.22 -6.24
CA ARG A 231 -13.47 3.45 -5.12
C ARG A 231 -13.76 2.00 -5.51
N ASN A 232 -14.34 1.77 -6.68
CA ASN A 232 -14.62 0.43 -7.20
C ASN A 232 -13.33 -0.36 -7.41
N LEU A 233 -12.32 0.22 -8.07
CA LEU A 233 -11.00 -0.37 -8.23
C LEU A 233 -10.31 -0.64 -6.88
N GLY A 234 -10.49 0.26 -5.91
CA GLY A 234 -10.00 0.06 -4.54
C GLY A 234 -10.64 -1.13 -3.84
N ARG A 235 -11.96 -1.30 -3.98
CA ARG A 235 -12.70 -2.46 -3.45
C ARG A 235 -12.30 -3.75 -4.15
N PHE A 236 -12.18 -3.71 -5.47
CA PHE A 236 -11.72 -4.83 -6.29
C PHE A 236 -10.33 -5.29 -5.85
N ALA A 237 -9.35 -4.38 -5.76
CA ALA A 237 -8.00 -4.70 -5.30
C ALA A 237 -7.98 -5.28 -3.88
N SER A 238 -8.87 -4.82 -3.00
CA SER A 238 -9.00 -5.39 -1.64
C SER A 238 -9.61 -6.79 -1.64
N ALA A 239 -10.61 -7.04 -2.50
CA ALA A 239 -11.29 -8.32 -2.59
C ALA A 239 -10.40 -9.41 -3.22
N THR A 240 -9.54 -9.02 -4.17
CA THR A 240 -8.60 -9.92 -4.84
C THR A 240 -7.31 -10.15 -4.06
N ARG A 241 -6.93 -9.26 -3.13
CA ARG A 241 -5.66 -9.38 -2.37
C ARG A 241 -5.48 -10.70 -1.62
N THR A 242 -6.57 -11.25 -1.08
CA THR A 242 -6.53 -12.46 -0.25
C THR A 242 -6.73 -13.74 -1.08
N ARG A 243 -7.16 -13.60 -2.34
CA ARG A 243 -7.53 -14.74 -3.19
C ARG A 243 -6.40 -15.05 -4.16
N THR A 244 -6.08 -16.33 -4.28
CA THR A 244 -5.22 -16.84 -5.35
C THR A 244 -6.09 -17.25 -6.54
N PHE A 245 -5.72 -16.79 -7.72
CA PHE A 245 -6.40 -17.12 -8.97
C PHE A 245 -5.49 -18.02 -9.81
N GLU A 246 -6.09 -19.00 -10.48
CA GLU A 246 -5.38 -19.96 -11.33
C GLU A 246 -5.00 -19.34 -12.68
N ALA A 247 -5.84 -18.45 -13.21
CA ALA A 247 -5.59 -17.75 -14.46
C ALA A 247 -4.48 -16.69 -14.33
N ALA A 248 -3.51 -16.71 -15.25
CA ALA A 248 -2.44 -15.70 -15.31
C ALA A 248 -2.99 -14.30 -15.67
N GLU A 249 -4.04 -14.27 -16.48
CA GLU A 249 -4.75 -13.08 -16.94
C GLU A 249 -5.42 -12.34 -15.79
N ALA A 250 -5.92 -13.06 -14.77
CA ALA A 250 -6.48 -12.45 -13.56
C ALA A 250 -5.45 -11.56 -12.85
N ASN A 251 -4.18 -11.99 -12.79
CA ASN A 251 -3.10 -11.20 -12.20
C ASN A 251 -2.78 -9.95 -13.03
N ASN A 252 -2.88 -10.02 -14.35
CA ASN A 252 -2.69 -8.87 -15.23
C ASN A 252 -3.80 -7.83 -15.01
N VAL A 253 -5.06 -8.27 -14.89
CA VAL A 253 -6.19 -7.39 -14.58
C VAL A 253 -6.02 -6.74 -13.20
N ILE A 254 -5.56 -7.48 -12.19
CA ILE A 254 -5.29 -6.91 -10.86
C ILE A 254 -4.22 -5.81 -10.92
N ARG A 255 -3.12 -6.05 -11.64
CA ARG A 255 -2.05 -5.04 -11.83
C ARG A 255 -2.54 -3.82 -12.62
N ALA A 256 -3.31 -4.04 -13.67
CA ALA A 256 -3.94 -2.97 -14.45
C ALA A 256 -4.86 -2.13 -13.57
N ALA A 257 -5.74 -2.76 -12.78
CA ALA A 257 -6.65 -2.08 -11.87
C ALA A 257 -5.91 -1.23 -10.82
N GLN A 258 -4.80 -1.73 -10.26
CA GLN A 258 -3.95 -0.95 -9.35
C GLN A 258 -3.31 0.27 -10.04
N THR A 259 -2.84 0.10 -11.27
CA THR A 259 -2.19 1.15 -12.05
C THR A 259 -3.19 2.25 -12.41
N VAL A 260 -4.37 1.89 -12.92
CA VAL A 260 -5.48 2.80 -13.23
C VAL A 260 -5.92 3.55 -11.97
N LYS A 261 -6.06 2.85 -10.83
CA LYS A 261 -6.42 3.48 -9.55
C LYS A 261 -5.41 4.56 -9.12
N GLU A 262 -4.11 4.27 -9.18
CA GLU A 262 -3.08 5.26 -8.83
C GLU A 262 -3.03 6.42 -9.84
N ASN A 263 -3.31 6.18 -11.13
CA ASN A 263 -3.48 7.24 -12.12
C ASN A 263 -4.65 8.16 -11.78
N LEU A 264 -5.85 7.60 -11.53
CA LEU A 264 -7.03 8.37 -11.12
C LEU A 264 -6.76 9.21 -9.87
N LYS A 265 -6.08 8.62 -8.88
CA LYS A 265 -5.69 9.34 -7.67
C LYS A 265 -4.74 10.51 -7.98
N ARG A 266 -3.79 10.34 -8.90
CA ARG A 266 -2.90 11.43 -9.36
C ARG A 266 -3.67 12.53 -10.07
N HIS A 267 -4.60 12.20 -10.97
CA HIS A 267 -5.45 13.18 -11.65
C HIS A 267 -6.33 13.96 -10.67
N LEU A 268 -6.99 13.27 -9.74
CA LEU A 268 -7.82 13.90 -8.70
C LEU A 268 -7.00 14.82 -7.78
N ASN A 269 -5.78 14.42 -7.39
CA ASN A 269 -4.91 15.26 -6.58
C ASN A 269 -4.40 16.50 -7.33
N ARG A 270 -4.18 16.39 -8.66
CA ARG A 270 -3.86 17.56 -9.49
C ARG A 270 -5.02 18.54 -9.51
N LEU A 271 -6.25 18.04 -9.67
CA LEU A 271 -7.47 18.85 -9.62
C LEU A 271 -7.73 19.47 -8.24
N SER A 272 -7.34 18.80 -7.15
CA SER A 272 -7.52 19.34 -5.80
C SER A 272 -6.50 20.42 -5.45
N ASN A 273 -5.28 20.34 -5.96
CA ASN A 273 -4.16 21.18 -5.50
C ASN A 273 -3.78 22.29 -6.48
N ASN A 274 -3.98 22.10 -7.79
CA ASN A 274 -3.52 23.05 -8.79
C ASN A 274 -4.68 23.86 -9.38
N SER A 275 -4.75 25.14 -9.04
CA SER A 275 -5.82 26.02 -9.51
C SER A 275 -5.60 26.56 -10.93
N ARG A 276 -4.38 26.52 -11.47
CA ARG A 276 -4.07 27.14 -12.77
C ARG A 276 -4.36 26.21 -13.95
N SER A 277 -3.95 24.94 -13.88
CA SER A 277 -4.09 23.94 -14.95
C SER A 277 -5.35 23.07 -14.80
N PHE A 278 -6.40 23.61 -14.19
CA PHE A 278 -7.57 22.81 -13.81
C PHE A 278 -8.35 22.30 -15.03
N ASN A 279 -8.57 23.15 -16.03
CA ASN A 279 -9.29 22.77 -17.25
C ASN A 279 -8.55 21.69 -18.03
N GLU A 280 -7.23 21.85 -18.23
CA GLU A 280 -6.37 20.84 -18.87
C GLU A 280 -6.39 19.52 -18.08
N SER A 281 -6.34 19.59 -16.75
CA SER A 281 -6.37 18.40 -15.89
C SER A 281 -7.73 17.70 -15.91
N LEU A 282 -8.82 18.46 -16.10
CA LEU A 282 -10.17 17.93 -16.25
C LEU A 282 -10.33 17.24 -17.59
N GLU A 283 -9.86 17.86 -18.67
CA GLU A 283 -9.89 17.28 -20.02
C GLU A 283 -9.09 15.98 -20.07
N ALA A 284 -7.87 15.97 -19.52
CA ALA A 284 -7.06 14.75 -19.42
C ALA A 284 -7.74 13.66 -18.57
N LEU A 285 -8.51 14.03 -17.54
CA LEU A 285 -9.27 13.07 -16.74
C LEU A 285 -10.49 12.56 -17.53
N ALA A 286 -11.15 13.41 -18.31
CA ALA A 286 -12.27 13.04 -19.15
C ALA A 286 -11.84 12.06 -20.26
N GLU A 287 -10.72 12.33 -20.92
CA GLU A 287 -10.10 11.44 -21.92
C GLU A 287 -9.73 10.09 -21.30
N PHE A 288 -9.13 10.11 -20.11
CA PHE A 288 -8.77 8.88 -19.39
C PHE A 288 -10.00 8.02 -19.01
N LEU A 289 -11.15 8.64 -18.75
CA LEU A 289 -12.41 7.94 -18.48
C LEU A 289 -13.17 7.54 -19.76
N GLY A 290 -12.64 7.89 -20.94
CA GLY A 290 -13.31 7.85 -22.24
C GLY A 290 -13.70 6.46 -22.75
N GLU A 291 -13.32 5.38 -22.07
CA GLU A 291 -13.67 4.02 -22.47
C GLU A 291 -14.42 3.31 -21.32
N GLN A 292 -15.68 2.93 -21.58
CA GLN A 292 -16.39 1.97 -20.74
C GLN A 292 -16.48 0.67 -21.50
N VAL A 293 -15.86 -0.36 -20.94
CA VAL A 293 -16.06 -1.72 -21.42
C VAL A 293 -17.39 -2.20 -20.86
N ASN A 294 -18.40 -2.32 -21.72
CA ASN A 294 -19.72 -2.83 -21.33
C ASN A 294 -19.73 -4.36 -21.19
N ASP A 295 -18.81 -5.07 -21.85
CA ASP A 295 -18.73 -6.52 -21.81
C ASP A 295 -17.66 -6.99 -20.81
N VAL A 296 -18.12 -7.62 -19.72
CA VAL A 296 -17.28 -8.13 -18.63
C VAL A 296 -17.24 -9.67 -18.64
N THR A 297 -17.83 -10.32 -19.65
CA THR A 297 -18.00 -11.79 -19.67
C THR A 297 -16.67 -12.53 -19.61
N GLU A 298 -15.68 -12.10 -20.41
CA GLU A 298 -14.33 -12.69 -20.42
C GLU A 298 -13.60 -12.50 -19.09
N VAL A 299 -13.61 -11.26 -18.57
CA VAL A 299 -12.95 -10.93 -17.30
C VAL A 299 -13.57 -11.74 -16.16
N LYS A 300 -14.89 -11.90 -16.16
CA LYS A 300 -15.60 -12.68 -15.14
C LYS A 300 -15.14 -14.14 -15.10
N ALA A 301 -14.87 -14.76 -16.25
CA ALA A 301 -14.38 -16.13 -16.33
C ALA A 301 -13.01 -16.31 -15.66
N TRP A 302 -12.12 -15.32 -15.74
CA TRP A 302 -10.80 -15.40 -15.09
C TRP A 302 -10.88 -15.32 -13.55
N PHE A 303 -11.94 -14.72 -13.00
CA PHE A 303 -12.14 -14.58 -11.56
C PHE A 303 -13.04 -15.65 -10.94
N THR A 304 -13.64 -16.54 -11.74
CA THR A 304 -14.40 -17.68 -11.22
C THR A 304 -13.45 -18.79 -10.76
N GLN A 305 -13.51 -19.13 -9.47
CA GLN A 305 -12.82 -20.28 -8.91
C GLN A 305 -13.71 -21.52 -9.05
N GLN A 306 -13.21 -22.59 -9.67
CA GLN A 306 -13.87 -23.90 -9.61
C GLN A 306 -13.50 -24.54 -8.27
N THR A 307 -14.30 -24.29 -7.23
CA THR A 307 -14.11 -24.97 -5.94
C THR A 307 -14.57 -26.41 -6.05
N TYR A 308 -13.64 -27.36 -6.02
CA TYR A 308 -13.97 -28.77 -5.84
C TYR A 308 -14.26 -29.05 -4.36
N ASN A 309 -15.34 -29.77 -4.08
CA ASN A 309 -15.71 -30.13 -2.70
C ASN A 309 -15.01 -31.43 -2.31
N GLU A 310 -13.97 -31.35 -1.48
CA GLU A 310 -13.18 -32.49 -1.01
C GLU A 310 -14.01 -33.59 -0.34
N ASN A 311 -15.18 -33.25 0.23
CA ASN A 311 -16.09 -34.26 0.80
C ASN A 311 -16.61 -35.26 -0.24
N LEU A 312 -16.60 -34.88 -1.53
CA LEU A 312 -16.97 -35.78 -2.62
C LEU A 312 -15.98 -36.93 -2.78
N ASP A 313 -14.71 -36.80 -2.36
CA ASP A 313 -13.70 -37.84 -2.52
C ASP A 313 -14.08 -39.14 -1.82
N ASN A 314 -14.72 -39.03 -0.65
CA ASN A 314 -15.23 -40.19 0.09
C ASN A 314 -16.34 -40.95 -0.66
N TYR A 315 -17.11 -40.23 -1.50
CA TYR A 315 -18.23 -40.79 -2.27
C TYR A 315 -17.84 -41.16 -3.71
N LEU A 316 -16.78 -40.55 -4.24
CA LEU A 316 -16.34 -40.73 -5.62
C LEU A 316 -16.02 -42.18 -5.96
N ALA A 317 -15.37 -42.91 -5.04
CA ALA A 317 -15.05 -44.33 -5.26
C ALA A 317 -16.33 -45.17 -5.46
N SER A 318 -17.36 -44.91 -4.65
CA SER A 318 -18.66 -45.58 -4.76
C SER A 318 -19.41 -45.18 -6.03
N ALA A 319 -19.41 -43.90 -6.37
CA ALA A 319 -20.03 -43.39 -7.59
C ALA A 319 -19.35 -43.92 -8.87
N ALA A 320 -18.02 -43.97 -8.90
CA ALA A 320 -17.25 -44.54 -10.02
C ALA A 320 -17.51 -46.04 -10.18
N GLY A 321 -17.60 -46.78 -9.08
CA GLY A 321 -17.97 -48.20 -9.09
C GLY A 321 -19.39 -48.43 -9.64
N ALA A 322 -20.36 -47.60 -9.23
CA ALA A 322 -21.72 -47.65 -9.75
C ALA A 322 -21.77 -47.34 -11.26
N TYR A 323 -21.06 -46.30 -11.71
CA TYR A 323 -20.97 -45.94 -13.12
C TYR A 323 -20.37 -47.06 -13.97
N LYS A 324 -19.29 -47.70 -13.49
CA LYS A 324 -18.65 -48.83 -14.17
C LYS A 324 -19.61 -50.01 -14.32
N LYS A 325 -20.33 -50.37 -13.25
CA LYS A 325 -21.35 -51.43 -13.29
C LYS A 325 -22.49 -51.12 -14.26
N LEU A 326 -22.94 -49.87 -14.32
CA LEU A 326 -23.97 -49.43 -15.25
C LEU A 326 -23.49 -49.58 -16.70
N ARG A 327 -22.26 -49.16 -16.98
CA ARG A 327 -21.61 -49.27 -18.29
C ARG A 327 -21.41 -50.73 -18.71
N GLU A 328 -20.95 -51.59 -17.81
CA GLU A 328 -20.79 -53.03 -18.04
C GLU A 328 -22.14 -53.70 -18.31
N ASN A 329 -23.19 -53.37 -17.53
CA ASN A 329 -24.53 -53.88 -17.79
C ASN A 329 -25.10 -53.41 -19.13
N THR A 330 -24.83 -52.17 -19.54
CA THR A 330 -25.23 -51.71 -20.88
C THR A 330 -24.49 -52.42 -22.00
N LEU A 331 -23.19 -52.72 -21.82
CA LEU A 331 -22.41 -53.50 -22.78
C LEU A 331 -22.91 -54.94 -22.88
N ASN A 332 -23.15 -55.59 -21.73
CA ASN A 332 -23.68 -56.96 -21.70
C ASN A 332 -25.07 -57.05 -22.36
N LYS A 333 -25.95 -56.06 -22.15
CA LYS A 333 -27.24 -56.00 -22.86
C LYS A 333 -27.09 -55.82 -24.37
N LEU A 334 -26.10 -55.06 -24.82
CA LEU A 334 -25.81 -54.91 -26.25
C LEU A 334 -25.29 -56.22 -26.85
N ASP A 335 -24.44 -56.95 -26.12
CA ASP A 335 -23.93 -58.26 -26.54
C ASP A 335 -25.05 -59.32 -26.58
N GLU A 336 -25.94 -59.36 -25.58
CA GLU A 336 -27.11 -60.25 -25.58
C GLU A 336 -28.06 -59.96 -26.77
N VAL A 337 -28.28 -58.69 -27.10
CA VAL A 337 -29.07 -58.30 -28.27
C VAL A 337 -28.36 -58.70 -29.56
N SER A 338 -27.03 -58.51 -29.65
CA SER A 338 -26.21 -58.93 -30.79
C SER A 338 -26.30 -60.44 -31.03
N ASP A 339 -26.18 -61.24 -29.96
CA ASP A 339 -26.26 -62.70 -30.06
C ASP A 339 -27.69 -63.19 -30.31
N SER A 340 -28.71 -62.52 -29.78
CA SER A 340 -30.12 -62.78 -30.13
C SER A 340 -30.40 -62.53 -31.62
N VAL A 341 -29.84 -61.45 -32.18
CA VAL A 341 -29.94 -61.12 -33.61
C VAL A 341 -29.19 -62.15 -34.45
N LYS A 342 -27.96 -62.53 -34.09
CA LYS A 342 -27.21 -63.60 -34.78
C LYS A 342 -27.96 -64.93 -34.78
N ASN A 343 -28.52 -65.34 -33.63
CA ASN A 343 -29.27 -66.58 -33.50
C ASN A 343 -30.57 -66.55 -34.32
N LYS A 344 -31.22 -65.39 -34.47
CA LYS A 344 -32.36 -65.22 -35.37
C LYS A 344 -31.96 -65.31 -36.84
N ILE A 345 -30.82 -64.76 -37.24
CA ILE A 345 -30.30 -64.82 -38.62
C ILE A 345 -29.88 -66.25 -39.00
N LEU A 346 -29.29 -67.01 -38.07
CA LEU A 346 -28.88 -68.40 -38.28
C LEU A 346 -30.04 -69.40 -38.33
N ASN A 347 -31.25 -68.99 -37.95
CA ASN A 347 -32.41 -69.87 -37.93
C ASN A 347 -33.02 -69.98 -39.36
N PRO A 348 -33.04 -71.16 -40.00
CA PRO A 348 -33.39 -71.32 -41.42
C PRO A 348 -34.86 -71.01 -41.75
N LYS A 349 -35.72 -70.82 -40.74
CA LYS A 349 -37.13 -70.39 -40.89
C LYS A 349 -37.33 -68.88 -40.78
N PHE A 350 -36.29 -68.11 -40.44
CA PHE A 350 -36.39 -66.67 -40.25
C PHE A 350 -36.31 -65.95 -41.61
N LYS A 351 -37.39 -65.27 -42.01
CA LYS A 351 -37.43 -64.42 -43.20
C LYS A 351 -37.40 -62.95 -42.78
N LEU A 352 -36.35 -62.25 -43.21
CA LEU A 352 -36.24 -60.80 -43.09
C LEU A 352 -37.21 -60.16 -44.08
N LEU A 353 -38.29 -59.56 -43.56
CA LEU A 353 -39.21 -58.74 -44.34
C LEU A 353 -38.76 -57.30 -44.23
N LEU A 354 -38.06 -56.81 -45.26
CA LEU A 354 -37.77 -55.39 -45.40
C LEU A 354 -39.09 -54.68 -45.68
N LYS A 355 -39.52 -53.82 -44.75
CA LYS A 355 -40.59 -52.87 -45.00
C LYS A 355 -40.07 -51.84 -45.99
N ALA A 356 -40.74 -51.73 -47.14
CA ALA A 356 -40.53 -50.63 -48.06
C ALA A 356 -41.28 -49.42 -47.51
N ASP A 357 -40.60 -48.62 -46.70
CA ASP A 357 -40.97 -47.24 -46.39
C ASP A 357 -39.91 -46.32 -47.00
#